data_AF-A9Q7C2-F1
#
_entry.id   AF-A9Q7C2-F1
#
_cell.length_a   1.000
_cell.length_b   1.000
_cell.length_c   1.000
_cell.angle_alpha   90.00
_cell.angle_beta   90.00
_cell.angle_gamma   90.00
#
_symmetry.space_group_name_H-M   'P 1'
#
loop_
_entity.id
_entity.type
_entity.pdbx_description
1 polymer ?
#
loop_
_entity_poly.entity_id
_entity_poly.type
_entity_poly.pdbx_seq_one_letter_code
_entity_poly.pdbx_strand_id
1 'polypeptide(L)'
;HRDAWIFGAVDPSSGTAALMELTRSLVALKNETGWRPRRSIVVCSWGSEEYGLIGSQEWAEQFGKQLADRAVVYLNVDMAIEGNYTLRTKAVPLLYGSVFEAASKIPNSDPSEVEAGRSTVYDTWAERQPDDQHPGRPRIINLGSGSDYKSF
;
A
#
# COMPACT_ATOMS: atom_id res chain seq x y z
N HIS A 1 2.04 3.19 10.08
CA HIS A 1 2.74 4.04 11.09
C HIS A 1 4.11 3.48 11.49
N ARG A 2 4.74 3.97 12.58
CA ARG A 2 6.04 3.52 13.10
C ARG A 2 6.02 3.13 14.59
N ASP A 3 5.18 3.76 15.40
CA ASP A 3 4.97 3.34 16.78
C ASP A 3 4.32 1.96 16.84
N ALA A 4 4.55 1.20 17.91
CA ALA A 4 3.97 -0.12 18.09
C ALA A 4 3.67 -0.36 19.57
N TRP A 5 2.74 -1.26 19.86
CA TRP A 5 2.44 -1.65 21.25
C TRP A 5 3.63 -2.31 21.97
N ILE A 6 4.38 -3.19 21.29
CA ILE A 6 5.55 -3.91 21.84
C ILE A 6 6.69 -3.84 20.83
N PHE A 7 7.02 -4.95 20.16
CA PHE A 7 8.07 -4.99 19.13
C PHE A 7 7.54 -4.62 17.75
N GLY A 8 6.26 -4.92 17.50
CA GLY A 8 5.57 -4.52 16.28
C GLY A 8 6.16 -5.08 14.99
N ALA A 9 6.64 -6.33 15.00
CA ALA A 9 7.31 -6.93 13.84
C ALA A 9 6.43 -6.97 12.58
N VAL A 10 5.16 -7.32 12.75
CA VAL A 10 4.14 -7.23 11.69
C VAL A 10 3.59 -5.80 11.68
N ASP A 11 2.98 -5.41 12.81
CA ASP A 11 2.30 -4.13 12.96
C ASP A 11 3.14 -3.14 13.78
N PRO A 12 3.75 -2.09 13.17
CA PRO A 12 3.77 -1.74 11.75
C PRO A 12 5.15 -1.97 11.09
N SER A 13 6.09 -2.64 11.77
CA SER A 13 7.49 -2.66 11.33
C SER A 13 7.67 -3.37 9.99
N SER A 14 6.76 -4.28 9.60
CA SER A 14 6.79 -4.89 8.27
C SER A 14 6.51 -3.87 7.16
N GLY A 15 5.52 -2.99 7.33
CA GLY A 15 5.27 -1.87 6.42
C GLY A 15 6.37 -0.81 6.48
N THR A 16 6.90 -0.54 7.66
CA THR A 16 8.06 0.37 7.82
C THR A 16 9.28 -0.12 7.06
N ALA A 17 9.59 -1.43 7.12
CA ALA A 17 10.68 -2.02 6.36
C ALA A 17 10.46 -1.87 4.85
N ALA A 18 9.24 -2.12 4.35
CA ALA A 18 8.88 -1.92 2.95
C ALA A 18 9.00 -0.44 2.52
N LEU A 19 8.56 0.49 3.37
CA LEU A 19 8.66 1.94 3.15
C LEU A 19 10.12 2.40 3.01
N MET A 20 10.99 1.91 3.91
CA MET A 20 12.42 2.24 3.88
C MET A 20 13.09 1.72 2.61
N GLU A 21 12.79 0.49 2.21
CA GLU A 21 13.37 -0.10 1.00
C GLU A 21 12.87 0.55 -0.29
N LEU A 22 11.57 0.90 -0.36
CA LEU A 22 11.02 1.71 -1.45
C LEU A 22 11.74 3.06 -1.54
N THR A 23 11.91 3.74 -0.40
CA THR A 23 12.57 5.04 -0.35
C THR A 23 14.03 4.94 -0.80
N ARG A 24 14.75 3.91 -0.32
CA ARG A 24 16.13 3.62 -0.73
C ARG A 24 16.22 3.39 -2.24
N SER A 25 15.31 2.59 -2.80
CA SER A 25 15.26 2.26 -4.23
C SER A 25 14.96 3.48 -5.11
N LEU A 26 14.02 4.34 -4.70
CA LEU A 26 13.72 5.60 -5.41
C LEU A 26 14.92 6.55 -5.43
N VAL A 27 15.65 6.66 -4.32
CA VAL A 27 16.86 7.48 -4.22
C VAL A 27 17.99 6.89 -5.07
N ALA A 28 18.18 5.56 -5.04
CA ALA A 28 19.16 4.88 -5.89
C ALA A 28 18.87 5.12 -7.37
N LEU A 29 17.63 4.91 -7.82
CA LEU A 29 17.19 5.16 -9.19
C LEU A 29 17.49 6.60 -9.63
N LYS A 30 17.18 7.58 -8.78
CA LYS A 30 17.50 9.00 -9.04
C LYS A 30 19.00 9.24 -9.20
N ASN A 31 19.81 8.67 -8.32
CA ASN A 31 21.26 8.89 -8.32
C ASN A 31 21.95 8.20 -9.50
N GLU A 32 21.48 7.01 -9.90
CA GLU A 32 22.09 6.20 -10.95
C GLU A 32 21.68 6.65 -12.36
N THR A 33 20.42 7.06 -12.55
CA THR A 33 19.87 7.36 -13.88
C THR A 33 19.56 8.84 -14.11
N GLY A 34 19.59 9.65 -13.05
CA GLY A 34 19.09 11.03 -13.07
C GLY A 34 17.56 11.13 -13.13
N TRP A 35 16.85 10.01 -13.06
CA TRP A 35 15.39 9.98 -13.11
C TRP A 35 14.77 10.83 -11.99
N ARG A 36 13.69 11.53 -12.31
CA ARG A 36 12.88 12.27 -11.35
C ARG A 36 11.40 12.01 -11.62
N PRO A 37 10.58 11.86 -10.58
CA PRO A 37 9.16 11.69 -10.76
C PRO A 37 8.55 12.98 -11.32
N ARG A 38 7.53 12.85 -12.17
CA ARG A 38 6.78 14.00 -12.73
C ARG A 38 6.08 14.83 -11.64
N ARG A 39 5.66 14.18 -10.55
CA ARG A 39 5.04 14.79 -9.37
C ARG A 39 5.89 14.50 -8.14
N SER A 40 5.80 15.37 -7.14
CA SER A 40 6.49 15.16 -5.86
C SER A 40 5.99 13.88 -5.17
N ILE A 41 6.91 13.12 -4.59
CA ILE A 41 6.62 12.00 -3.70
C ILE A 41 6.94 12.46 -2.28
N VAL A 42 5.96 12.34 -1.38
CA VAL A 42 6.13 12.63 0.05
C VAL A 42 6.09 11.29 0.78
N VAL A 43 7.17 10.98 1.50
CA VAL A 43 7.29 9.75 2.30
C VAL A 43 7.03 10.13 3.75
N CYS A 44 5.99 9.54 4.35
CA CYS A 44 5.59 9.83 5.71
C CYS A 44 5.79 8.60 6.59
N SER A 45 6.33 8.81 7.80
CA SER A 45 6.46 7.78 8.82
C SER A 45 5.78 8.29 10.08
N TRP A 46 4.50 7.95 10.22
CA TRP A 46 3.61 8.44 11.25
C TRP A 46 3.94 7.89 12.63
N GLY A 47 3.63 8.65 13.67
CA GLY A 47 3.71 8.20 15.06
C GLY A 47 2.37 8.35 15.76
N SER A 48 2.20 7.62 16.87
CA SER A 48 0.97 7.60 17.67
C SER A 48 -0.27 7.16 16.90
N GLU A 49 -0.13 6.25 15.94
CA GLU A 49 -1.27 5.63 15.26
C GLU A 49 -2.03 4.70 16.20
N GLU A 50 -1.29 3.92 16.99
CA GLU A 50 -1.85 2.92 17.92
C GLU A 50 -2.68 3.58 19.02
N TYR A 51 -2.46 4.87 19.23
CA TYR A 51 -3.16 5.73 20.17
C TYR A 51 -4.32 6.51 19.54
N GLY A 52 -4.68 6.23 18.29
CA GLY A 52 -5.82 6.83 17.61
C GLY A 52 -5.46 7.68 16.39
N LEU A 53 -4.52 7.22 15.55
CA LEU A 53 -4.12 7.88 14.30
C LEU A 53 -3.55 9.29 14.49
N ILE A 54 -3.01 9.59 15.68
CA ILE A 54 -2.74 10.98 16.09
C ILE A 54 -1.76 11.65 15.13
N GLY A 55 -0.63 11.02 14.80
CA GLY A 55 0.38 11.67 13.96
C GLY A 55 -0.11 11.98 12.53
N SER A 56 -0.85 11.06 11.91
CA SER A 56 -1.40 11.28 10.57
C SER A 56 -2.57 12.27 10.58
N GLN A 57 -3.45 12.20 11.58
CA GLN A 57 -4.58 13.11 11.77
C GLN A 57 -4.11 14.55 11.98
N GLU A 58 -3.23 14.80 12.94
CA GLU A 58 -2.75 16.15 13.26
C GLU A 58 -1.98 16.76 12.08
N TRP A 59 -1.24 15.94 11.33
CA TRP A 59 -0.56 16.40 10.12
C TRP A 59 -1.54 16.78 9.02
N ALA A 60 -2.58 15.97 8.81
CA ALA A 60 -3.65 16.27 7.86
C ALA A 60 -4.42 17.55 8.27
N GLU A 61 -4.65 17.77 9.56
CA GLU A 61 -5.27 19.00 10.07
C GLU A 61 -4.37 20.23 9.83
N GLN A 62 -3.08 20.12 10.13
CA GLN A 62 -2.12 21.21 9.93
C GLN A 62 -1.96 21.60 8.46
N PHE A 63 -1.97 20.62 7.54
CA PHE A 63 -1.71 20.84 6.11
C PHE A 63 -2.94 20.65 5.21
N GLY A 64 -4.15 20.63 5.79
CA GLY A 64 -5.37 20.24 5.09
C GLY A 64 -5.65 21.02 3.81
N LYS A 65 -5.36 22.34 3.80
CA LYS A 65 -5.51 23.17 2.59
C LYS A 65 -4.56 22.72 1.47
N GLN A 66 -3.29 22.52 1.79
CA GLN A 66 -2.29 22.07 0.82
C GLN A 66 -2.60 20.68 0.29
N LEU A 67 -3.13 19.78 1.14
CA LEU A 67 -3.52 18.44 0.74
C LEU A 67 -4.73 18.47 -0.19
N ALA A 68 -5.78 19.20 0.17
CA ALA A 68 -6.97 19.34 -0.67
C ALA A 68 -6.65 19.87 -2.07
N ASP A 69 -5.70 20.80 -2.18
CA ASP A 69 -5.34 21.42 -3.46
C ASP A 69 -4.33 20.61 -4.29
N ARG A 70 -3.52 19.74 -3.66
CA ARG A 70 -2.29 19.19 -4.31
C ARG A 70 -2.08 17.69 -4.14
N ALA A 71 -2.68 17.05 -3.13
CA ALA A 71 -2.54 15.62 -2.95
C ALA A 71 -3.31 14.88 -4.05
N VAL A 72 -2.62 13.98 -4.76
CA VAL A 72 -3.24 13.21 -5.85
C VAL A 72 -3.72 11.84 -5.34
N VAL A 73 -2.93 11.21 -4.48
CA VAL A 73 -3.23 9.90 -3.88
C VAL A 73 -2.44 9.75 -2.59
N TYR A 74 -3.06 9.12 -1.59
CA TYR A 74 -2.40 8.61 -0.40
C TYR A 74 -2.33 7.08 -0.50
N LEU A 75 -1.12 6.52 -0.35
CA LEU A 75 -0.90 5.07 -0.37
C LEU A 75 -0.45 4.63 1.01
N ASN A 76 -1.19 3.70 1.60
CA ASN A 76 -0.95 3.22 2.95
C ASN A 76 -0.52 1.76 2.95
N VAL A 77 0.63 1.47 3.56
CA VAL A 77 1.08 0.10 3.86
C VAL A 77 1.49 0.09 5.32
N ASP A 78 0.65 -0.53 6.15
CA ASP A 78 0.85 -0.56 7.59
C ASP A 78 1.50 -1.87 8.02
N MET A 79 0.74 -2.95 7.85
CA MET A 79 1.24 -4.30 7.83
C MET A 79 1.47 -4.70 6.38
N ALA A 80 2.73 -4.94 6.00
CA ALA A 80 3.05 -5.48 4.68
C ALA A 80 2.69 -6.97 4.56
N ILE A 81 2.56 -7.67 5.69
CA ILE A 81 2.24 -9.09 5.74
C ILE A 81 1.39 -9.43 6.97
N GLU A 82 0.12 -9.80 6.76
CA GLU A 82 -0.75 -10.40 7.79
C GLU A 82 -0.80 -11.94 7.65
N GLY A 83 -0.49 -12.45 6.46
CA GLY A 83 -0.51 -13.86 6.11
C GLY A 83 -0.13 -14.07 4.65
N ASN A 84 0.15 -15.30 4.25
CA ASN A 84 0.67 -15.63 2.91
C ASN A 84 -0.38 -16.19 1.94
N TYR A 85 -1.68 -16.01 2.22
CA TYR A 85 -2.73 -16.57 1.38
C TYR A 85 -2.85 -15.84 0.03
N THR A 86 -3.01 -14.53 0.02
CA THR A 86 -3.03 -13.74 -1.23
C THR A 86 -2.91 -12.24 -0.91
N LEU A 87 -2.82 -11.40 -1.94
CA LEU A 87 -2.86 -9.95 -1.78
C LEU A 87 -4.23 -9.51 -1.24
N ARG A 88 -4.20 -8.56 -0.30
CA ARG A 88 -5.41 -7.87 0.21
C ARG A 88 -5.27 -6.39 -0.06
N THR A 89 -6.30 -5.78 -0.63
CA THR A 89 -6.26 -4.34 -0.94
C THR A 89 -7.57 -3.66 -0.57
N LYS A 90 -7.45 -2.43 -0.04
CA LYS A 90 -8.55 -1.49 0.13
C LYS A 90 -8.29 -0.25 -0.72
N ALA A 91 -9.26 0.22 -1.47
CA ALA A 91 -9.09 1.42 -2.29
C ALA A 91 -10.43 2.08 -2.64
N VAL A 92 -10.37 3.33 -3.10
CA VAL A 92 -11.49 3.96 -3.82
C VAL A 92 -11.58 3.43 -5.26
N PRO A 93 -12.77 3.41 -5.89
CA PRO A 93 -12.96 2.89 -7.26
C PRO A 93 -12.03 3.50 -8.32
N LEU A 94 -11.64 4.78 -8.14
CA LEU A 94 -10.72 5.47 -9.04
C LEU A 94 -9.33 4.80 -9.16
N LEU A 95 -8.93 4.00 -8.17
CA LEU A 95 -7.62 3.33 -8.15
C LEU A 95 -7.67 1.87 -8.60
N TYR A 96 -8.85 1.29 -8.84
CA TYR A 96 -8.98 -0.15 -9.11
C TYR A 96 -8.14 -0.58 -10.32
N GLY A 97 -8.25 0.16 -11.42
CA GLY A 97 -7.49 -0.12 -12.65
C GLY A 97 -5.98 -0.08 -12.41
N SER A 98 -5.47 0.95 -11.72
CA SER A 98 -4.04 1.09 -11.41
C SER A 98 -3.52 -0.03 -10.52
N VAL A 99 -4.32 -0.47 -9.54
CA VAL A 99 -3.95 -1.58 -8.65
C VAL A 99 -3.89 -2.90 -9.44
N PHE A 100 -4.90 -3.19 -10.26
CA PHE A 100 -4.91 -4.40 -11.10
C PHE A 100 -3.75 -4.42 -12.09
N GLU A 101 -3.48 -3.29 -12.76
CA GLU A 101 -2.37 -3.16 -13.70
C GLU A 101 -1.02 -3.37 -13.00
N ALA A 102 -0.82 -2.79 -11.82
CA ALA A 102 0.40 -2.99 -11.05
C ALA A 102 0.57 -4.46 -10.65
N ALA A 103 -0.47 -5.09 -10.06
CA ALA A 103 -0.43 -6.48 -9.63
C ALA A 103 -0.18 -7.46 -10.79
N SER A 104 -0.65 -7.14 -11.99
CA SER A 104 -0.45 -7.96 -13.21
C SER A 104 0.98 -7.91 -13.75
N LYS A 105 1.81 -6.98 -13.27
CA LYS A 105 3.22 -6.84 -13.68
C LYS A 105 4.20 -7.40 -12.65
N ILE A 106 3.71 -7.77 -11.47
CA ILE A 106 4.57 -8.32 -10.40
C ILE A 106 4.53 -9.85 -10.48
N PRO A 107 5.67 -10.52 -10.68
CA PRO A 107 5.75 -11.98 -10.64
C PRO A 107 5.30 -12.52 -9.29
N ASN A 108 4.69 -13.71 -9.31
CA ASN A 108 4.34 -14.41 -8.10
C ASN A 108 5.59 -15.02 -7.45
N SER A 109 5.74 -14.82 -6.14
CA SER A 109 6.87 -15.36 -5.38
C SER A 109 6.67 -16.80 -4.91
N ASP A 110 5.45 -17.35 -5.01
CA ASP A 110 5.14 -18.74 -4.62
C ASP A 110 5.30 -19.70 -5.82
N PRO A 111 6.29 -20.61 -5.81
CA PRO A 111 6.52 -21.54 -6.92
C PRO A 111 5.31 -22.44 -7.22
N SER A 112 4.55 -22.84 -6.19
CA SER A 112 3.40 -23.72 -6.37
C SER A 112 2.25 -23.04 -7.13
N GLU A 113 2.08 -21.73 -6.93
CA GLU A 113 1.12 -20.92 -7.67
C GLU A 113 1.58 -20.74 -9.13
N VAL A 114 2.87 -20.51 -9.34
CA VAL A 114 3.46 -20.38 -10.68
C VAL A 114 3.29 -21.69 -11.48
N GLU A 115 3.57 -22.84 -10.87
CA GLU A 115 3.36 -24.17 -11.48
C GLU A 115 1.88 -24.41 -11.82
N ALA A 116 0.97 -23.88 -11.00
CA ALA A 116 -0.47 -23.93 -11.25
C ALA A 116 -0.97 -22.88 -12.27
N GLY A 117 -0.06 -22.20 -12.98
CA GLY A 117 -0.38 -21.23 -14.04
C GLY A 117 -0.65 -19.81 -13.54
N ARG A 118 -0.49 -19.52 -12.24
CA ARG A 118 -0.72 -18.20 -11.64
C ARG A 118 0.59 -17.45 -11.48
N SER A 119 1.10 -16.97 -12.61
CA SER A 119 2.43 -16.39 -12.78
C SER A 119 2.64 -15.02 -12.12
N THR A 120 1.55 -14.28 -11.86
CA THR A 120 1.58 -12.93 -11.30
C THR A 120 0.86 -12.84 -9.96
N VAL A 121 1.12 -11.76 -9.21
CA VAL A 121 0.36 -11.45 -7.99
C VAL A 121 -1.13 -11.29 -8.30
N TYR A 122 -1.48 -10.72 -9.45
CA TYR A 122 -2.86 -10.59 -9.90
C TYR A 122 -3.55 -11.95 -10.09
N ASP A 123 -2.88 -12.93 -10.71
CA ASP A 123 -3.47 -14.24 -11.01
C ASP A 123 -3.89 -14.97 -9.71
N THR A 124 -3.03 -14.93 -8.70
CA THR A 124 -3.33 -15.54 -7.38
C THR A 124 -4.39 -14.78 -6.62
N TRP A 125 -4.41 -13.45 -6.76
CA TRP A 125 -5.43 -12.62 -6.14
C TRP A 125 -6.81 -12.86 -6.75
N ALA A 126 -6.92 -12.91 -8.07
CA ALA A 126 -8.16 -13.16 -8.79
C ALA A 126 -8.75 -14.54 -8.47
N GLU A 127 -7.90 -15.57 -8.33
CA GLU A 127 -8.32 -16.92 -7.98
C GLU A 127 -8.78 -17.02 -6.51
N ARG A 128 -7.97 -16.50 -5.58
CA ARG A 128 -8.16 -16.73 -4.15
C ARG A 128 -9.18 -15.78 -3.50
N GLN A 129 -9.42 -14.60 -4.11
CA GLN A 129 -10.42 -13.63 -3.66
C GLN A 129 -11.15 -12.98 -4.85
N PRO A 130 -12.05 -13.73 -5.52
CA PRO A 130 -12.84 -13.18 -6.62
C PRO A 130 -13.84 -12.12 -6.14
N ASP A 131 -14.16 -11.17 -7.01
CA ASP A 131 -15.28 -10.22 -6.83
C ASP A 131 -16.59 -10.88 -7.24
N ASP A 132 -17.50 -11.06 -6.27
CA ASP A 132 -18.83 -11.65 -6.47
C ASP A 132 -19.68 -10.89 -7.52
N GLN A 133 -19.45 -9.58 -7.69
CA GLN A 133 -20.19 -8.73 -8.62
C GLN A 133 -19.54 -8.65 -10.01
N HIS A 134 -18.23 -8.95 -10.09
CA HIS A 134 -17.47 -8.86 -11.33
C HIS A 134 -16.59 -10.11 -11.52
N PRO A 135 -17.17 -11.21 -12.00
CA PRO A 135 -16.44 -12.45 -12.22
C PRO A 135 -15.17 -12.25 -13.06
N GLY A 136 -14.07 -12.89 -12.64
CA GLY A 136 -12.74 -12.76 -13.28
C GLY A 136 -11.92 -11.56 -12.83
N ARG A 137 -12.41 -10.75 -11.87
CA ARG A 137 -11.63 -9.72 -11.19
C ARG A 137 -11.45 -10.07 -9.72
N PRO A 138 -10.30 -9.72 -9.12
CA PRO A 138 -10.14 -9.84 -7.70
C PRO A 138 -10.95 -8.77 -6.95
N ARG A 139 -11.37 -9.12 -5.73
CA ARG A 139 -12.11 -8.24 -4.83
C ARG A 139 -11.20 -7.16 -4.24
N ILE A 140 -11.59 -5.91 -4.41
CA ILE A 140 -11.06 -4.77 -3.64
C ILE A 140 -12.09 -4.40 -2.56
N ILE A 141 -11.60 -4.21 -1.33
CA ILE A 141 -12.43 -3.88 -0.18
C ILE A 141 -12.61 -2.36 -0.09
N ASN A 142 -13.81 -1.90 0.28
CA ASN A 142 -14.05 -0.47 0.53
C ASN A 142 -13.20 0.04 1.70
N LEU A 143 -12.71 1.28 1.59
CA LEU A 143 -12.03 1.96 2.68
C LEU A 143 -13.02 2.32 3.80
N GLY A 144 -12.54 2.23 5.04
CA GLY A 144 -13.27 2.63 6.23
C GLY A 144 -12.34 3.37 7.17
N SER A 145 -12.02 2.74 8.30
CA SER A 145 -11.01 3.23 9.27
C SER A 145 -10.01 2.12 9.58
N GLY A 146 -9.06 2.40 10.48
CA GLY A 146 -8.14 1.41 11.05
C GLY A 146 -6.74 1.43 10.43
N SER A 147 -6.33 2.57 9.89
CA SER A 147 -4.93 2.97 9.69
C SER A 147 -4.89 4.45 9.26
N ASP A 148 -3.70 4.99 9.05
CA ASP A 148 -3.39 6.40 8.80
C ASP A 148 -4.08 7.01 7.54
N TYR A 149 -4.67 6.19 6.66
CA TYR A 149 -5.42 6.69 5.50
C TYR A 149 -6.74 7.38 5.85
N LYS A 150 -7.26 7.23 7.07
CA LYS A 150 -8.58 7.75 7.46
C LYS A 150 -8.73 9.26 7.21
N SER A 151 -7.66 10.02 7.39
CA SER A 151 -7.65 11.49 7.35
C SER A 151 -7.40 12.07 5.94
N PHE A 152 -7.19 11.21 4.94
CA PHE A 152 -6.83 11.54 3.55
C PHE A 152 -7.94 11.13 2.59
#